data_AF-Q871M2-F1
#
_entry.id   AF-Q871M2-F1
#
_cell.length_a   1.000
_cell.length_b   1.000
_cell.length_c   1.000
_cell.angle_alpha   90.00
_cell.angle_beta   90.00
_cell.angle_gamma   90.00
#
_symmetry.space_group_name_H-M   'P 1'
#
loop_
_entity.id
_entity.type
_entity.pdbx_description
1 polymer ?
#
loop_
_entity_poly.entity_id
_entity_poly.type
_entity_poly.pdbx_seq_one_letter_code
_entity_poly.pdbx_strand_id
1 'polypeptide(L)'
;MSRTLPNIIITGTPGVGKTSHCELLAERTGLKHLSVNDVVKSKECHEGWDEEYQSWIVDEDKLKLQENLDSEIMEVLLQEARDSYDEEIVVELQSNDAEQMDENVDRIEAWFKQWKENNSSA
;
A
#
# COMPACT_ATOMS: atom_id res chain seq x y z
N MET A 1 0.00 22.72 -4.00
CA MET A 1 0.03 22.56 -2.53
C MET A 1 1.13 21.57 -2.21
N SER A 2 1.99 21.83 -1.23
CA SER A 2 2.92 20.82 -0.73
C SER A 2 2.14 19.77 0.06
N ARG A 3 2.43 18.50 -0.18
CA ARG A 3 1.81 17.38 0.52
C ARG A 3 2.26 17.40 1.99
N THR A 4 1.32 17.34 2.94
CA THR A 4 1.63 17.43 4.38
C THR A 4 1.75 16.06 5.07
N LEU A 5 1.39 14.97 4.40
CA LEU A 5 1.46 13.58 4.89
C LEU A 5 2.03 12.67 3.80
N PRO A 6 2.81 11.62 4.13
CA PRO A 6 3.30 10.70 3.13
C PRO A 6 2.18 9.77 2.64
N ASN A 7 2.38 9.21 1.44
CA ASN A 7 1.65 8.04 0.95
C ASN A 7 2.57 6.84 1.15
N ILE A 8 2.05 5.74 1.68
CA ILE A 8 2.78 4.50 1.90
C ILE A 8 2.02 3.41 1.15
N ILE A 9 2.73 2.65 0.32
CA ILE A 9 2.19 1.48 -0.38
C ILE A 9 2.74 0.24 0.30
N ILE A 10 1.85 -0.67 0.68
CA ILE A 10 2.22 -1.99 1.23
C ILE A 10 1.80 -3.04 0.22
N THR A 11 2.78 -3.62 -0.45
CA THR A 11 2.59 -4.67 -1.47
C THR A 11 3.29 -5.97 -1.05
N GLY A 12 3.05 -7.04 -1.82
CA GLY A 12 3.53 -8.38 -1.55
C GLY A 12 2.51 -9.45 -1.95
N THR A 13 2.92 -10.71 -1.91
CA THR A 13 2.07 -11.83 -2.32
C THR A 13 0.83 -12.01 -1.41
N PRO A 14 -0.21 -12.74 -1.86
CA PRO A 14 -1.37 -13.06 -1.00
C PRO A 14 -0.96 -13.75 0.30
N GLY A 15 -1.60 -13.38 1.42
CA GLY A 15 -1.39 -14.02 2.72
C GLY A 15 -0.24 -13.46 3.58
N VAL A 16 0.62 -12.58 3.06
CA VAL A 16 1.77 -12.03 3.82
C VAL A 16 1.43 -10.93 4.84
N GLY A 17 0.14 -10.67 5.08
CA GLY A 17 -0.31 -9.73 6.12
C GLY A 17 -0.42 -8.26 5.70
N LYS A 18 -0.52 -7.93 4.40
CA LYS A 18 -0.67 -6.54 3.89
C LYS A 18 -1.79 -5.75 4.59
N THR A 19 -3.01 -6.29 4.57
CA THR A 19 -4.19 -5.65 5.17
C THR A 19 -4.00 -5.41 6.66
N SER A 20 -3.44 -6.37 7.38
CA SER A 20 -3.16 -6.26 8.82
C SER A 20 -2.15 -5.14 9.13
N HIS A 21 -1.06 -5.03 8.35
CA HIS A 21 -0.13 -3.90 8.50
C HIS A 21 -0.83 -2.57 8.24
N CYS A 22 -1.59 -2.45 7.15
CA CYS A 22 -2.28 -1.20 6.79
C CYS A 22 -3.27 -0.75 7.86
N GLU A 23 -4.04 -1.67 8.45
CA GLU A 23 -5.00 -1.37 9.51
C GLU A 23 -4.30 -0.87 10.78
N LEU A 24 -3.25 -1.57 11.23
CA LEU A 24 -2.47 -1.17 12.40
C LEU A 24 -1.77 0.18 12.18
N LEU A 25 -1.20 0.40 10.99
CA LEU A 25 -0.56 1.67 10.66
C LEU A 25 -1.55 2.82 10.59
N ALA A 26 -2.73 2.60 10.02
CA ALA A 26 -3.79 3.62 9.99
C ALA A 26 -4.22 4.02 11.41
N GLU A 27 -4.38 3.05 12.32
CA GLU A 27 -4.69 3.29 13.73
C GLU A 27 -3.61 4.12 14.42
N ARG A 28 -2.33 3.78 14.22
CA ARG A 28 -1.20 4.42 14.92
C ARG A 28 -0.79 5.78 14.33
N THR A 29 -0.92 5.96 13.02
CA THR A 29 -0.45 7.17 12.32
C THR A 29 -1.57 8.18 12.03
N GLY A 30 -2.83 7.74 12.07
CA GLY A 30 -3.97 8.52 11.60
C GLY A 30 -4.06 8.66 10.07
N LEU A 31 -3.24 7.92 9.31
CA LEU A 31 -3.37 7.82 7.87
C LEU A 31 -4.68 7.12 7.50
N LYS A 32 -5.21 7.44 6.32
CA LYS A 32 -6.37 6.75 5.76
C LYS A 32 -5.91 5.48 5.05
N HIS A 33 -6.33 4.32 5.55
CA HIS A 33 -6.19 3.07 4.82
C HIS A 33 -7.11 3.10 3.58
N LEU A 34 -6.52 2.88 2.42
CA LEU A 34 -7.22 2.67 1.15
C LEU A 34 -6.90 1.25 0.70
N SER A 35 -7.91 0.39 0.65
CA SER A 35 -7.79 -0.96 0.07
C SER A 35 -8.14 -0.88 -1.41
N VAL A 36 -7.26 -1.34 -2.29
CA VAL A 36 -7.51 -1.43 -3.75
C VAL A 36 -8.84 -2.10 -4.03
N ASN A 37 -9.11 -3.23 -3.38
CA ASN A 37 -10.33 -3.99 -3.58
C ASN A 37 -11.58 -3.15 -3.31
N ASP A 38 -11.54 -2.29 -2.29
CA ASP A 38 -12.65 -1.43 -1.94
C ASP A 38 -12.79 -0.25 -2.92
N VAL A 39 -11.67 0.26 -3.43
CA VAL A 39 -11.70 1.31 -4.44
C VAL A 39 -12.22 0.77 -5.77
N VAL A 40 -11.75 -0.39 -6.23
CA VAL A 40 -12.21 -1.06 -7.44
C VAL A 40 -13.72 -1.29 -7.38
N LYS A 41 -14.22 -1.84 -6.26
CA LYS A 41 -15.66 -2.04 -6.01
C LYS A 41 -16.42 -0.71 -6.01
N SER A 42 -15.99 0.26 -5.22
CA SER A 42 -16.74 1.50 -5.00
C SER A 42 -16.79 2.41 -6.22
N LYS A 43 -15.82 2.27 -7.14
CA LYS A 43 -15.71 3.10 -8.34
C LYS A 43 -16.12 2.37 -9.61
N GLU A 44 -16.61 1.14 -9.50
CA GLU A 44 -16.99 0.28 -10.63
C GLU A 44 -15.86 0.17 -11.67
N CYS A 45 -14.60 0.19 -11.19
CA CYS A 45 -13.40 0.06 -12.02
C CYS A 45 -13.09 -1.42 -12.30
N HIS A 46 -14.10 -2.22 -12.61
CA HIS A 46 -13.95 -3.65 -12.87
C HIS A 46 -14.80 -4.07 -14.06
N GLU A 47 -14.35 -5.10 -14.78
CA GLU A 47 -15.05 -5.69 -15.92
C GLU A 47 -15.67 -7.06 -15.61
N GLY A 48 -15.30 -7.67 -14.49
CA GLY A 48 -15.82 -8.97 -14.07
C GLY A 48 -15.34 -9.40 -12.68
N TRP A 49 -15.82 -10.55 -12.22
CA TRP A 49 -15.39 -11.20 -10.98
C TRP A 49 -14.71 -12.52 -11.31
N ASP A 50 -13.57 -12.77 -10.68
CA ASP A 50 -12.82 -14.02 -10.77
C ASP A 50 -13.14 -14.92 -9.57
N GLU A 51 -13.81 -16.05 -9.82
CA GLU A 51 -14.19 -17.00 -8.77
C GLU A 51 -13.02 -17.87 -8.27
N GLU A 52 -11.96 -18.06 -9.07
CA GLU A 52 -10.80 -18.85 -8.65
C GLU A 52 -9.96 -18.08 -7.64
N TYR A 53 -9.68 -16.82 -7.94
CA TYR A 53 -8.87 -15.94 -7.10
C TYR A 53 -9.70 -15.13 -6.08
N GLN A 54 -11.03 -15.25 -6.13
CA GLN A 54 -11.97 -14.50 -5.27
C GLN A 54 -11.68 -12.98 -5.31
N SER A 55 -11.51 -12.44 -6.52
CA SER A 55 -11.09 -11.05 -6.75
C SER A 55 -11.82 -10.41 -7.93
N TRP A 56 -11.79 -9.07 -8.02
CA TRP A 56 -12.36 -8.34 -9.16
C TRP A 56 -11.35 -8.25 -10.30
N ILE A 57 -11.80 -8.53 -11.53
CA ILE A 57 -11.04 -8.28 -12.74
C ILE A 57 -11.08 -6.78 -13.01
N VAL A 58 -9.94 -6.13 -12.84
CA VAL A 58 -9.86 -4.67 -12.85
C VAL A 58 -9.81 -4.13 -14.27
N ASP A 59 -10.61 -3.09 -14.52
CA ASP A 59 -10.54 -2.28 -15.74
C ASP A 59 -9.41 -1.26 -15.57
N GLU A 60 -8.22 -1.59 -16.08
CA GLU A 60 -7.02 -0.77 -15.94
C GLU A 60 -7.19 0.66 -16.49
N ASP A 61 -7.96 0.83 -17.57
CA ASP A 61 -8.14 2.15 -18.19
C ASP A 61 -9.02 3.05 -17.31
N LYS A 62 -10.04 2.49 -16.65
CA LYS A 62 -10.81 3.22 -15.62
C LYS A 62 -10.01 3.47 -14.35
N LEU A 63 -9.08 2.58 -14.03
CA LEU A 63 -8.26 2.70 -12.83
C LEU A 63 -7.12 3.71 -12.98
N LYS A 64 -6.50 3.82 -14.16
CA LYS A 64 -5.48 4.84 -14.50
C LYS A 64 -5.96 6.27 -14.29
N LEU A 65 -7.28 6.50 -14.39
CA LEU A 65 -7.92 7.79 -14.09
C LEU A 65 -7.93 8.10 -12.58
N GLN A 66 -7.64 7.11 -11.73
CA GLN A 66 -7.40 7.23 -10.30
C GLN A 66 -5.88 7.30 -10.08
N GLU A 67 -5.28 8.49 -10.14
CA GLU A 67 -3.82 8.77 -10.23
C GLU A 67 -2.85 8.11 -9.21
N ASN A 68 -3.22 7.12 -8.38
CA ASN A 68 -2.29 6.42 -7.50
C ASN A 68 -2.61 4.92 -7.30
N LEU A 69 -3.56 4.34 -8.03
CA LEU A 69 -4.03 2.97 -7.76
C LEU A 69 -3.40 1.87 -8.60
N ASP A 70 -2.86 2.18 -9.79
CA ASP A 70 -2.20 1.19 -10.64
C ASP A 70 -0.99 0.55 -9.93
N SER A 71 -0.35 1.34 -9.09
CA SER A 71 0.77 1.00 -8.23
C SER A 71 0.52 -0.14 -7.23
N GLU A 72 -0.74 -0.38 -6.87
CA GLU A 72 -1.13 -1.23 -5.74
C GLU A 72 -1.79 -2.55 -6.19
N ILE A 73 -2.19 -2.67 -7.46
CA ILE A 73 -2.82 -3.89 -8.01
C ILE A 73 -1.85 -5.00 -8.30
N MET A 74 -0.61 -4.68 -8.69
CA MET A 74 0.29 -5.78 -8.96
C MET A 74 0.52 -6.48 -7.63
N GLU A 75 0.42 -7.80 -7.63
CA GLU A 75 0.96 -8.64 -6.56
C GLU A 75 2.49 -8.55 -6.67
N VAL A 76 3.00 -7.31 -6.51
CA VAL A 76 4.31 -6.88 -6.96
C VAL A 76 5.33 -7.73 -6.20
N LEU A 77 6.02 -8.61 -6.91
CA LEU A 77 7.20 -9.25 -6.36
C LEU A 77 8.22 -8.14 -6.08
N LEU A 78 9.02 -8.28 -5.03
CA LEU A 78 10.03 -7.28 -4.65
C LEU A 78 10.84 -6.73 -5.85
N GLN A 79 11.14 -7.58 -6.83
CA GLN A 79 11.83 -7.18 -8.05
C GLN A 79 11.04 -6.17 -8.88
N GLU A 80 9.75 -6.38 -9.09
CA GLU A 80 8.89 -5.46 -9.84
C GLU A 80 8.76 -4.10 -9.12
N ALA A 81 8.77 -4.09 -7.78
CA ALA A 81 8.78 -2.85 -6.99
C ALA A 81 10.08 -2.08 -7.22
N ARG A 82 11.22 -2.78 -7.24
CA ARG A 82 12.53 -2.19 -7.54
C ARG A 82 12.64 -1.71 -8.98
N ASP A 83 11.95 -2.34 -9.92
CA ASP A 83 11.95 -1.94 -11.32
C ASP A 83 11.04 -0.72 -11.57
N SER A 84 10.01 -0.52 -10.73
CA SER A 84 8.98 0.52 -10.92
C SER A 84 9.18 1.77 -10.06
N TYR A 85 9.92 1.68 -8.94
CA TYR A 85 10.15 2.77 -8.01
C TYR A 85 11.65 2.94 -7.73
N ASP A 86 12.05 4.14 -7.30
CA ASP A 86 13.44 4.38 -6.88
C ASP A 86 13.82 3.41 -5.75
N GLU A 87 14.98 2.74 -5.88
CA GLU A 87 15.41 1.72 -4.93
C GLU A 87 15.50 2.26 -3.48
N GLU A 88 15.80 3.55 -3.33
CA GLU A 88 15.89 4.22 -2.02
C GLU A 88 14.55 4.33 -1.29
N ILE A 89 13.42 4.25 -2.00
CA ILE A 89 12.08 4.30 -1.42
C ILE A 89 11.42 2.91 -1.30
N VAL A 90 12.08 1.85 -1.78
CA VAL A 90 11.60 0.47 -1.70
C VAL A 90 12.21 -0.23 -0.49
N VAL A 91 11.39 -0.57 0.49
CA VAL A 91 11.83 -1.26 1.71
C VAL A 91 11.22 -2.65 1.77
N GLU A 92 12.07 -3.68 1.75
CA GLU A 92 11.65 -5.06 1.98
C GLU A 92 11.45 -5.33 3.47
N LEU A 93 10.35 -6.00 3.81
CA LEU A 93 10.00 -6.41 5.16
C LEU A 93 9.66 -7.90 5.19
N GLN A 94 10.09 -8.59 6.24
CA GLN A 94 9.69 -9.98 6.52
C GLN A 94 8.48 -9.96 7.45
N SER A 95 7.49 -10.83 7.23
CA SER A 95 6.24 -10.89 8.02
C SER A 95 5.78 -12.34 8.24
N ASN A 96 6.66 -13.15 8.81
CA ASN A 96 6.43 -14.58 9.02
C ASN A 96 5.78 -14.88 10.39
N ASP A 97 5.84 -13.93 11.33
CA ASP A 97 5.31 -14.06 12.68
C ASP A 97 4.82 -12.71 13.23
N ALA A 98 4.18 -12.75 14.40
CA ALA A 98 3.59 -11.57 15.03
C ALA A 98 4.63 -10.57 15.55
N GLU A 99 5.83 -11.04 15.94
CA GLU A 99 6.90 -10.17 16.41
C GLU A 99 7.41 -9.31 15.25
N GLN A 100 7.64 -9.92 14.09
CA GLN A 100 7.99 -9.21 12.86
C GLN A 100 6.91 -8.21 12.42
N MET A 101 5.63 -8.56 12.55
CA MET A 101 4.51 -7.64 12.28
C MET A 101 4.60 -6.38 13.15
N ASP A 102 4.78 -6.55 14.46
CA ASP A 102 4.88 -5.43 15.40
C ASP A 102 6.14 -4.56 15.13
N GLU A 103 7.29 -5.20 14.90
CA GLU A 103 8.54 -4.51 14.54
C GLU A 103 8.42 -3.70 13.23
N ASN A 104 7.76 -4.27 12.22
CA ASN A 104 7.51 -3.59 10.96
C ASN A 104 6.64 -2.35 11.15
N VAL A 105 5.55 -2.47 11.92
CA VAL A 105 4.66 -1.35 12.22
C VAL A 105 5.41 -0.26 12.98
N ASP A 106 6.18 -0.61 14.01
CA ASP A 106 7.00 0.33 14.78
C ASP A 106 8.02 1.07 13.90
N ARG A 107 8.69 0.33 13.00
CA ARG A 107 9.67 0.88 12.07
C ARG A 107 9.03 1.89 11.10
N ILE A 108 7.88 1.54 10.52
CA ILE A 108 7.17 2.42 9.57
C ILE A 108 6.59 3.64 10.31
N GLU A 109 6.08 3.47 11.52
CA GLU A 109 5.57 4.58 12.34
C GLU A 109 6.70 5.58 12.69
N ALA A 110 7.88 5.07 13.06
CA ALA A 110 9.05 5.91 13.32
C ALA A 110 9.46 6.71 12.07
N TRP A 111 9.51 6.05 10.90
CA TRP A 111 9.77 6.73 9.63
C TRP A 111 8.71 7.79 9.31
N PHE A 112 7.42 7.49 9.51
CA PHE A 112 6.33 8.44 9.29
C PHE A 112 6.49 9.71 10.15
N LYS A 113 6.83 9.55 11.43
CA LYS A 113 7.07 10.68 12.35
C LYS A 113 8.24 11.53 11.86
N GLN A 114 9.35 10.90 11.49
CA GLN A 114 10.53 11.59 10.97
C GLN A 114 10.25 12.28 9.62
N TRP A 115 9.52 11.63 8.71
CA TRP A 115 9.11 12.23 7.45
C TRP A 115 8.29 13.51 7.70
N LYS A 116 7.35 13.45 8.64
CA LYS A 116 6.57 14.64 9.01
C LYS A 116 7.48 15.75 9.51
N GLU A 117 8.39 15.50 10.44
CA GLU A 117 9.32 16.53 10.94
C GLU A 117 10.13 17.17 9.81
N ASN A 118 10.68 16.35 8.92
CA ASN A 118 11.46 16.82 7.77
C ASN A 118 10.65 17.63 6.74
N ASN A 119 9.33 17.39 6.66
CA ASN A 119 8.43 18.02 5.70
C ASN A 119 7.45 19.02 6.35
N SER A 120 7.57 19.29 7.66
CA SER A 120 6.75 20.25 8.40
C SER A 120 7.19 21.71 8.20
N SER A 121 8.28 21.93 7.45
CA SER A 121 8.92 23.24 7.27
C SER A 121 8.68 23.82 5.86
N ALA A 122 7.42 23.83 5.40
CA ALA A 122 6.99 24.49 4.16
C ALA A 122 5.72 25.31 4.38
#